data_AF-A0A9E2YCM3-F1
#
_entry.id   AF-A0A9E2YCM3-F1
#
_cell.length_a   1.000
_cell.length_b   1.000
_cell.length_c   1.000
_cell.angle_alpha   90.00
_cell.angle_beta   90.00
_cell.angle_gamma   90.00
#
_symmetry.space_group_name_H-M   'P 1'
#
loop_
_entity.id
_entity.type
_entity.pdbx_description
1 polymer ?
#
loop_
_entity_poly.entity_id
_entity_poly.type
_entity_poly.pdbx_seq_one_letter_code
_entity_poly.pdbx_strand_id
1 'polypeptide(L)' 'MSKKHIELKIGRRTVTVSNPDKVLYPASGFTKSNVIEYYSGIADTIVPYLRDRALTL' A
#
# COMPACT_ATOMS: atom_id res chain seq x y z
N MET A 1 -9.25 15.84 14.82
CA MET A 1 -8.07 14.96 14.66
C MET A 1 -7.50 15.16 13.27
N SER A 2 -6.28 15.65 13.14
CA SER A 2 -5.64 15.90 11.83
C SER A 2 -5.54 14.60 11.03
N LYS A 3 -5.89 14.61 9.74
CA LYS A 3 -5.66 13.45 8.87
C LYS A 3 -4.15 13.29 8.75
N LYS A 4 -3.61 12.18 9.25
CA LYS A 4 -2.20 11.82 9.06
C LYS A 4 -1.96 11.55 7.56
N HIS A 5 -0.94 12.18 7.00
CA HIS A 5 -0.41 11.91 5.67
C HIS A 5 1.02 11.42 5.83
N ILE A 6 1.36 10.34 5.13
CA ILE A 6 2.74 9.85 5.03
C ILE A 6 3.17 9.86 3.57
N GLU A 7 4.44 10.10 3.32
CA GLU A 7 5.04 10.00 1.99
C GLU A 7 5.93 8.77 1.93
N LEU A 8 5.72 7.94 0.91
CA LEU A 8 6.47 6.72 0.69
C LEU A 8 7.20 6.81 -0.64
N LYS A 9 8.51 6.53 -0.62
CA LYS A 9 9.32 6.44 -1.84
C LYS A 9 9.37 5.00 -2.32
N ILE A 10 8.76 4.71 -3.47
CA ILE A 10 8.72 3.38 -4.10
C ILE A 10 9.41 3.47 -5.46
N GLY A 11 10.64 2.93 -5.52
CA GLY A 11 11.51 3.08 -6.69
C GLY A 11 11.71 4.55 -7.04
N ARG A 12 11.24 4.96 -8.23
CA ARG A 12 11.37 6.32 -8.77
C ARG A 12 10.19 7.24 -8.43
N ARG A 13 9.16 6.76 -7.73
CA ARG A 13 7.94 7.52 -7.44
C ARG A 13 7.79 7.77 -5.94
N THR A 14 7.24 8.93 -5.61
CA THR A 14 6.77 9.25 -4.26
C THR A 14 5.26 9.14 -4.25
N VAL A 15 4.71 8.41 -3.29
CA VAL A 15 3.27 8.17 -3.12
C VAL A 15 2.83 8.73 -1.77
N THR A 16 1.85 9.62 -1.78
CA THR A 16 1.25 10.16 -0.57
C THR A 16 0.10 9.26 -0.12
N VAL A 17 0.16 8.78 1.11
CA VAL A 17 -0.89 7.95 1.73
C VAL A 17 -1.64 8.78 2.76
N SER A 18 -2.94 8.94 2.56
CA SER A 18 -3.84 9.59 3.52
C SER A 18 -4.49 8.57 4.45
N ASN A 19 -4.71 8.96 5.70
CA ASN A 19 -5.32 8.12 6.72
C ASN A 19 -4.68 6.72 6.82
N PRO A 20 -3.36 6.65 7.05
CA PRO A 20 -2.59 5.40 7.07
C PRO A 20 -3.02 4.46 8.19
N ASP A 21 -3.52 5.00 9.30
CA ASP A 21 -3.93 4.24 10.48
C ASP A 21 -5.38 3.71 10.36
N LYS A 22 -6.06 3.95 9.22
CA LYS A 22 -7.41 3.41 8.96
C LYS A 22 -7.38 1.89 9.00
N VAL A 23 -8.15 1.28 9.90
CA VAL A 23 -8.43 -0.16 9.90
C VAL A 23 -9.25 -0.50 8.66
N LEU A 24 -8.71 -1.38 7.80
CA LEU A 24 -9.39 -1.88 6.60
C LEU A 24 -9.97 -3.28 6.83
N TYR A 25 -9.39 -4.06 7.73
CA TYR A 25 -9.87 -5.39 8.10
C TYR A 25 -10.17 -5.43 9.60
N PRO A 26 -11.42 -5.15 10.02
CA PRO A 26 -11.77 -5.00 11.43
C PRO A 26 -11.52 -6.23 12.28
N ALA A 27 -11.73 -7.43 11.72
CA ALA A 27 -11.56 -8.69 12.46
C ALA A 27 -10.12 -8.92 12.96
N SER A 28 -9.12 -8.37 12.27
CA SER A 28 -7.70 -8.50 12.63
C SER A 28 -7.06 -7.17 13.07
N GLY A 29 -7.81 -6.06 13.02
CA GLY A 29 -7.27 -4.72 13.23
C GLY A 29 -6.30 -4.25 12.14
N PHE A 30 -6.21 -4.96 11.00
CA PHE A 30 -5.20 -4.70 9.98
C PHE A 30 -5.48 -3.37 9.26
N THR A 31 -4.47 -2.50 9.23
CA THR A 31 -4.59 -1.11 8.76
C THR A 31 -4.20 -0.95 7.29
N LYS A 32 -4.53 0.21 6.72
CA LYS A 32 -4.07 0.61 5.39
C LYS A 32 -2.55 0.58 5.27
N SER A 33 -1.82 1.01 6.30
CA SER A 33 -0.36 0.93 6.31
C SER A 33 0.14 -0.50 6.19
N ASN A 34 -0.50 -1.44 6.88
CA ASN A 34 -0.08 -2.85 6.82
C ASN A 34 -0.31 -3.46 5.43
N VAL A 35 -1.37 -3.06 4.72
CA VAL A 35 -1.58 -3.48 3.31
C VAL A 35 -0.45 -2.99 2.42
N ILE A 36 -0.07 -1.72 2.58
CA ILE A 36 0.98 -1.09 1.77
C ILE A 36 2.33 -1.73 2.09
N GLU A 37 2.63 -1.96 3.37
CA GLU A 37 3.84 -2.64 3.83
C GLU A 37 3.95 -4.05 3.22
N TYR A 38 2.85 -4.81 3.26
CA TYR A 38 2.79 -6.14 2.65
C TYR A 38 3.12 -6.10 1.15
N TYR A 39 2.42 -5.28 0.37
CA TYR A 39 2.67 -5.19 -1.08
C TYR A 39 4.05 -4.63 -1.41
N SER A 40 4.59 -3.73 -0.58
CA SER A 40 5.95 -3.22 -0.74
C SER A 40 6.98 -4.33 -0.50
N GLY A 41 6.77 -5.19 0.49
CA GLY A 41 7.66 -6.32 0.80
C GLY A 41 7.65 -7.42 -0.25
N ILE A 42 6.52 -7.69 -0.89
CA ILE A 42 6.42 -8.72 -1.95
C ILE A 42 6.57 -8.17 -3.38
N ALA A 43 6.80 -6.87 -3.53
CA ALA A 43 6.80 -6.17 -4.82
C ALA A 43 7.74 -6.82 -5.85
N ASP A 44 8.97 -7.15 -5.44
CA ASP A 44 9.97 -7.73 -6.33
C ASP A 44 9.56 -9.10 -6.86
N THR A 45 8.73 -9.84 -6.11
CA THR A 45 8.19 -11.13 -6.52
C THR A 45 6.93 -10.97 -7.37
N ILE A 46 5.96 -10.14 -6.96
CA ILE A 46 4.65 -10.07 -7.62
C ILE A 46 4.65 -9.23 -8.90
N VAL A 47 5.42 -8.13 -8.95
CA VAL A 47 5.41 -7.17 -10.07
C VAL A 47 5.80 -7.80 -11.41
N PRO A 48 6.81 -8.69 -11.51
CA PRO A 48 7.11 -9.39 -12.75
C PRO A 48 5.92 -10.15 -13.36
N TYR A 49 5.06 -10.73 -12.52
CA TYR A 49 3.88 -11.48 -12.98
C TYR A 49 2.72 -10.58 -13.41
N LEU A 50 2.64 -9.36 -12.87
CA LEU A 50 1.60 -8.38 -13.20
C LEU A 50 1.98 -7.46 -14.37
N ARG A 51 3.27 -7.43 -14.74
CA ARG A 51 3.76 -6.57 -15.83
C ARG A 51 3.06 -6.92 -17.14
N ASP A 52 2.67 -5.86 -17.87
CA ASP A 52 1.99 -5.94 -19.17
C ASP A 52 0.65 -6.69 -19.16
N ARG A 53 0.01 -6.79 -17.99
CA ARG A 53 -1.34 -7.33 -17.81
C ARG A 53 -2.31 -6.24 -17.37
N ALA A 54 -3.47 -6.16 -18.01
CA ALA A 54 -4.55 -5.31 -17.56
C ALA A 54 -5.06 -5.80 -16.18
N LEU A 55 -5.31 -4.87 -15.26
CA LEU A 55 -5.79 -5.15 -13.90
C LEU A 55 -7.15 -4.48 -13.67
N THR A 56 -8.00 -5.15 -12.90
CA THR A 56 -9.22 -4.59 -12.30
C THR A 56 -8.98 -4.42 -10.80
N LEU A 57 -9.50 -3.35 -10.22
CA LEU A 57 -9.31 -2.97 -8.80
C LEU A 57 -10.64 -2.89 -8.05
#